data_AF-A0A7W9LVA4-F1
#
_entry.id   AF-A0A7W9LVA4-F1
#
_cell.length_a   1.000
_cell.length_b   1.000
_cell.length_c   1.000
_cell.angle_alpha   90.00
_cell.angle_beta   90.00
_cell.angle_gamma   90.00
#
_symmetry.space_group_name_H-M   'P 1'
#
loop_
_entity.id
_entity.type
_entity.pdbx_description
1 polymer ?
#
loop_
_entity_poly.entity_id
_entity_poly.type
_entity_poly.pdbx_seq_one_letter_code
_entity_poly.pdbx_strand_id
1 'polypeptide(L)'
;MDLPHEDRLRDDPSLSLDIYVEDALVDEAPTEPELARRLATALGVPVLCPAEEDLPSAYWPATSSGESVRARLYASDDEPPVHTIDAVGSAVGQLPHIRVSDLPEIAREKGGR
;
A
#
# COMPACT_ATOMS: atom_id res chain seq x y z
N MET A 1 -35.82 13.96 -0.19
CA MET A 1 -34.71 14.41 0.68
C MET A 1 -33.51 13.59 0.25
N ASP A 2 -32.66 14.22 -0.55
CA ASP A 2 -31.44 13.62 -1.06
C ASP A 2 -30.30 14.19 -0.21
N LEU A 3 -29.62 13.34 0.55
CA LEU A 3 -28.47 13.73 1.36
C LEU A 3 -27.31 14.02 0.39
N PRO A 4 -26.55 15.12 0.57
CA PRO A 4 -25.36 15.33 -0.23
C PRO A 4 -24.40 14.16 0.05
N HIS A 5 -24.10 13.40 -1.00
CA HIS A 5 -22.97 12.49 -0.97
C HIS A 5 -21.74 13.37 -0.77
N GLU A 6 -21.21 13.37 0.46
CA GLU A 6 -19.88 13.90 0.72
C GLU A 6 -18.92 13.13 -0.18
N ASP A 7 -18.54 13.78 -1.28
CA ASP A 7 -17.43 13.47 -2.18
C ASP A 7 -16.13 13.46 -1.35
N ARG A 8 -15.96 12.41 -0.54
CA ARG A 8 -14.79 12.20 0.31
C ARG A 8 -13.91 11.14 -0.32
N LEU A 9 -12.69 11.59 -0.61
CA LEU A 9 -11.52 10.86 -1.11
C LEU A 9 -11.55 10.54 -2.61
N ARG A 10 -11.27 11.58 -3.38
CA ARG A 10 -10.62 11.46 -4.68
C ARG A 10 -9.11 11.65 -4.45
N ASP A 11 -8.29 10.70 -4.92
CA ASP A 11 -6.81 10.69 -4.95
C ASP A 11 -6.06 10.32 -3.65
N ASP A 12 -5.76 9.02 -3.46
CA ASP A 12 -4.72 8.58 -2.51
C ASP A 12 -3.52 7.91 -3.20
N PRO A 13 -3.67 6.89 -4.06
CA PRO A 13 -2.65 6.52 -5.02
C PRO A 13 -2.91 7.24 -6.36
N SER A 14 -2.02 8.16 -6.72
CA SER A 14 -2.08 8.89 -8.00
C SER A 14 -1.62 8.04 -9.20
N LEU A 15 -1.05 6.85 -8.96
CA LEU A 15 -0.47 5.98 -9.99
C LEU A 15 -0.49 4.50 -9.55
N SER A 16 -0.89 3.61 -10.45
CA SER A 16 -0.66 2.15 -10.35
C SER A 16 0.42 1.76 -11.36
N LEU A 17 1.36 0.89 -10.96
CA LEU A 17 2.48 0.46 -11.78
C LEU A 17 2.72 -1.05 -11.63
N ASP A 18 2.57 -1.78 -12.73
CA ASP A 18 2.93 -3.18 -12.84
C ASP A 18 4.27 -3.33 -13.57
N ILE A 19 5.23 -4.05 -12.97
CA ILE A 19 6.55 -4.30 -13.54
C ILE A 19 6.71 -5.80 -13.78
N TYR A 20 6.89 -6.18 -15.04
CA TYR A 20 7.20 -7.55 -15.44
C TYR A 20 8.67 -7.67 -15.82
N VAL A 21 9.36 -8.65 -15.25
CA VAL A 21 10.77 -8.94 -15.58
C VAL A 21 10.86 -10.41 -15.99
N GLU A 22 11.53 -10.68 -17.12
CA GLU A 22 11.81 -12.07 -17.50
C GLU A 22 12.87 -12.67 -16.57
N ASP A 23 12.60 -13.87 -16.05
CA ASP A 23 13.47 -14.61 -15.12
C ASP A 23 14.90 -14.76 -15.67
N ALA A 24 15.05 -14.91 -16.98
CA ALA A 24 16.33 -15.04 -17.65
C ALA A 24 17.22 -13.76 -17.60
N LEU A 25 16.67 -12.61 -17.19
CA LEU A 25 17.36 -11.32 -17.17
C LEU A 25 17.88 -10.94 -15.77
N VAL A 26 17.59 -11.73 -14.74
CA VAL A 26 17.96 -11.44 -13.34
C VAL A 26 18.51 -12.69 -12.66
N ASP A 27 19.74 -12.60 -12.13
CA ASP A 27 20.33 -13.68 -11.31
C ASP A 27 19.56 -13.89 -9.99
N GLU A 28 18.95 -12.83 -9.46
CA GLU A 28 18.09 -12.85 -8.28
C GLU A 28 17.06 -11.72 -8.37
N ALA A 29 15.77 -12.06 -8.39
CA ALA A 29 14.70 -11.07 -8.37
C ALA A 29 14.55 -10.46 -6.96
N PRO A 30 14.46 -9.13 -6.82
CA PRO A 30 14.16 -8.52 -5.53
C PRO A 30 12.77 -8.95 -5.06
N THR A 31 12.61 -9.16 -3.76
CA THR A 31 11.28 -9.35 -3.17
C THR A 31 10.44 -8.08 -3.37
N GLU A 32 9.11 -8.22 -3.43
CA GLU A 32 8.18 -7.09 -3.54
C GLU A 32 8.45 -5.96 -2.53
N PRO A 33 8.63 -6.23 -1.21
CA PRO A 33 8.96 -5.17 -0.25
C PRO A 33 10.32 -4.50 -0.51
N GLU A 34 11.32 -5.25 -1.00
CA GLU A 34 12.63 -4.66 -1.33
C GLU A 34 12.54 -3.76 -2.57
N LEU A 35 11.79 -4.18 -3.59
CA LEU A 35 11.53 -3.36 -4.78
C LEU A 35 10.74 -2.09 -4.41
N ALA A 36 9.67 -2.22 -3.64
CA ALA A 36 8.85 -1.09 -3.19
C ALA A 36 9.68 -0.07 -2.41
N ARG A 37 10.58 -0.52 -1.53
CA ARG A 37 11.46 0.37 -0.77
C ARG A 37 12.49 1.08 -1.66
N ARG A 38 13.06 0.39 -2.64
CA ARG A 38 13.97 0.99 -3.63
C ARG A 38 13.27 2.06 -4.46
N LEU A 39 12.04 1.77 -4.91
CA LEU A 39 11.20 2.74 -5.65
C LEU A 39 10.81 3.93 -4.78
N ALA A 40 10.37 3.71 -3.54
CA ALA A 40 10.01 4.78 -2.62
C ALA A 40 11.19 5.71 -2.35
N THR A 41 12.39 5.13 -2.21
CA THR A 41 13.64 5.89 -2.04
C THR A 41 14.00 6.67 -3.30
N ALA A 42 13.90 6.06 -4.48
CA ALA A 42 14.26 6.68 -5.75
C ALA A 42 13.30 7.80 -6.16
N LEU A 43 12.00 7.63 -5.88
CA LEU A 43 10.93 8.56 -6.27
C LEU A 43 10.60 9.58 -5.17
N GLY A 44 11.00 9.33 -3.93
CA GLY A 44 10.68 10.19 -2.78
C GLY A 44 9.20 10.16 -2.38
N VAL A 45 8.45 9.16 -2.80
CA VAL A 45 7.01 8.98 -2.51
C VAL A 45 6.76 7.60 -1.87
N PRO A 46 5.72 7.45 -1.04
CA PRO A 46 5.31 6.14 -0.53
C PRO A 46 4.93 5.20 -1.67
N VAL A 47 5.37 3.94 -1.60
CA VAL A 47 5.00 2.90 -2.56
C VAL A 47 4.31 1.77 -1.81
N LEU A 48 3.09 1.44 -2.20
CA LEU A 48 2.34 0.34 -1.61
C LEU A 48 2.72 -0.97 -2.30
N CYS A 49 3.00 -2.02 -1.54
CA CYS A 49 3.13 -3.38 -2.03
C CYS A 49 2.15 -4.31 -1.30
N PRO A 50 1.66 -5.38 -1.97
CA PRO A 50 0.81 -6.36 -1.31
C PRO A 50 1.54 -7.04 -0.15
N ALA A 51 0.79 -7.48 0.85
CA ALA A 51 1.32 -8.38 1.87
C ALA A 51 1.50 -9.79 1.29
N GLU A 52 2.52 -10.53 1.77
CA GLU A 52 2.77 -11.92 1.35
C GLU A 52 1.65 -12.89 1.79
N GLU A 53 0.80 -12.50 2.74
CA GLU A 53 -0.38 -13.28 3.14
C GLU A 53 -1.58 -12.95 2.23
N ASP A 54 -2.38 -13.97 1.87
CA ASP A 54 -3.63 -13.97 1.05
C ASP A 54 -4.78 -13.06 1.58
N LEU A 55 -4.45 -11.87 2.07
CA LEU A 55 -5.38 -10.83 2.47
C LEU A 55 -5.40 -9.78 1.35
N PRO A 56 -6.38 -9.81 0.44
CA PRO A 56 -6.42 -8.92 -0.72
C PRO A 56 -6.51 -7.43 -0.37
N SER A 57 -6.83 -7.10 0.87
CA SER A 57 -6.89 -5.72 1.38
C SER A 57 -5.65 -5.30 2.19
N ALA A 58 -4.67 -6.19 2.39
CA ALA A 58 -3.48 -5.93 3.18
C ALA A 58 -2.31 -5.47 2.32
N TYR A 59 -1.92 -4.21 2.50
CA TYR A 59 -0.78 -3.62 1.81
C TYR A 59 0.20 -3.02 2.82
N TRP A 60 1.46 -2.91 2.42
CA TRP A 60 2.51 -2.25 3.18
C TRP A 60 2.97 -1.03 2.38
N PRO A 61 2.82 0.21 2.89
CA PRO A 61 3.47 1.36 2.31
C PRO A 61 4.96 1.30 2.71
N ALA A 62 5.80 1.11 1.70
CA ALA A 62 7.22 1.35 1.79
C ALA A 62 7.49 2.85 1.75
N THR A 63 8.27 3.34 2.71
CA THR A 63 8.68 4.73 2.83
C THR A 63 10.19 4.85 2.75
N SER A 64 10.69 6.04 2.42
CA SER A 64 12.13 6.32 2.43
C SER A 64 12.75 6.28 3.83
N SER A 65 11.95 6.34 4.91
CA SER A 65 12.44 6.14 6.29
C SER A 65 12.68 4.67 6.63
N GLY A 66 12.27 3.75 5.75
CA GLY A 66 12.38 2.31 5.97
C GLY A 66 11.35 1.75 6.95
N GLU A 67 10.36 2.57 7.35
CA GLU A 67 9.23 2.14 8.15
C GLU A 67 8.17 1.52 7.24
N SER A 68 7.82 0.28 7.52
CA SER A 68 6.68 -0.42 6.91
C SER A 68 5.57 -0.55 7.94
N VAL A 69 4.42 0.06 7.68
CA VAL A 69 3.22 -0.08 8.52
C VAL A 69 2.15 -0.86 7.75
N ARG A 70 1.17 -1.45 8.42
CA ARG A 70 0.04 -2.05 7.69
C ARG A 70 -0.88 -0.97 7.15
N ALA A 71 -1.34 -1.13 5.92
CA ALA A 71 -2.35 -0.30 5.29
C ALA A 71 -3.49 -1.18 4.78
N ARG A 72 -4.72 -0.71 4.96
CA ARG A 72 -5.91 -1.30 4.35
C ARG A 72 -6.23 -0.54 3.08
N LEU A 73 -6.27 -1.25 1.95
CA LEU A 73 -6.72 -0.70 0.67
C LEU A 73 -8.08 -1.29 0.27
N TYR A 74 -8.90 -0.45 -0.34
CA TYR A 74 -10.06 -0.86 -1.13
C TYR A 74 -9.82 -0.54 -2.59
N ALA A 75 -10.20 -1.45 -3.48
CA ALA A 75 -10.30 -1.20 -4.90
C ALA A 75 -11.75 -0.91 -5.26
N SER A 76 -11.99 0.06 -6.15
CA SER A 76 -13.30 0.23 -6.77
C SER A 76 -13.59 -0.88 -7.78
N ASP A 77 -14.86 -1.12 -8.07
CA ASP A 77 -15.32 -2.02 -9.14
C ASP A 77 -15.11 -1.43 -10.57
N ASP A 78 -14.41 -0.29 -10.70
CA ASP A 78 -14.11 0.33 -12.00
C ASP A 78 -12.98 -0.40 -12.75
N GLU A 79 -12.87 -0.14 -14.05
CA GLU A 79 -11.76 -0.60 -14.87
C GLU A 79 -11.06 0.58 -15.57
N PRO A 80 -9.79 0.91 -15.21
CA PRO A 80 -8.96 0.25 -14.19
C PRO A 80 -9.42 0.58 -12.75
N PRO A 81 -9.19 -0.33 -11.78
CA PRO A 81 -9.62 -0.15 -10.41
C PRO A 81 -8.92 1.05 -9.76
N VAL A 82 -9.70 1.92 -9.13
CA VAL A 82 -9.18 3.00 -8.30
C VAL A 82 -8.95 2.47 -6.91
N HIS A 83 -7.71 2.56 -6.44
CA HIS A 83 -7.35 2.12 -5.10
C HIS A 83 -7.51 3.28 -4.11
N THR A 84 -7.99 3.00 -2.91
CA THR A 84 -8.14 3.99 -1.82
C THR A 84 -7.56 3.43 -0.54
N ILE A 85 -6.71 4.22 0.12
CA ILE A 85 -6.16 3.86 1.43
C ILE A 85 -7.20 4.22 2.49
N ASP A 86 -7.82 3.22 3.11
CA ASP A 86 -8.83 3.45 4.15
C ASP A 86 -8.19 3.79 5.50
N ALA A 87 -7.18 3.00 5.90
CA ALA A 87 -6.54 3.17 7.20
C ALA A 87 -5.12 2.59 7.24
N VAL A 88 -4.30 3.13 8.15
CA VAL A 88 -2.95 2.63 8.47
C VAL A 88 -2.86 2.21 9.94
N GLY A 89 -2.04 1.20 10.22
CA GLY A 89 -1.81 0.67 11.57
C GLY A 89 -1.02 1.60 12.48
N SER A 90 -0.24 2.51 11.89
CA SER A 90 0.50 3.56 12.61
C SER A 90 0.64 4.79 11.72
N ALA A 91 0.89 5.95 12.32
CA ALA A 91 1.04 7.20 11.60
C ALA A 91 2.25 7.13 10.64
N VAL A 92 2.02 7.47 9.38
CA VAL A 92 3.07 7.58 8.36
C VAL A 92 3.25 9.04 8.03
N GLY A 93 4.46 9.58 8.23
CA GLY A 93 4.72 11.01 8.02
C GLY A 93 4.41 11.49 6.60
N GLN A 94 4.54 10.60 5.60
CA GLN A 94 4.24 10.88 4.20
C GLN A 94 2.75 10.67 3.83
N LEU A 95 1.92 10.15 4.74
CA LEU A 95 0.47 9.99 4.58
C LEU A 95 -0.29 10.61 5.78
N PRO A 96 -0.11 11.92 6.05
CA PRO A 96 -0.60 12.56 7.27
C PRO A 96 -2.14 12.68 7.33
N HIS A 97 -2.82 12.56 6.20
CA HIS A 97 -4.28 12.64 6.09
C HIS A 97 -4.97 11.28 6.22
N ILE A 98 -4.23 10.18 6.18
CA ILE A 98 -4.79 8.84 6.31
C ILE A 98 -5.10 8.53 7.77
N ARG A 99 -6.25 7.91 7.99
CA ARG A 99 -6.72 7.53 9.31
C ARG A 99 -5.80 6.46 9.91
N VAL A 100 -5.33 6.68 11.13
CA VAL A 100 -4.69 5.63 11.94
C VAL A 100 -5.76 4.79 12.62
N SER A 101 -5.69 3.48 12.53
CA SER A 101 -6.60 2.56 13.23
C SER A 101 -5.91 1.25 13.56
N ASP A 102 -6.34 0.60 14.63
CA ASP A 102 -5.96 -0.78 14.88
C ASP A 102 -6.56 -1.64 13.76
N LEU A 103 -5.72 -2.39 13.04
CA LEU A 103 -6.12 -3.24 11.91
C LEU A 103 -6.06 -4.72 12.33
N PRO A 104 -6.91 -5.19 13.25
CA PRO A 104 -6.83 -6.54 13.81
C PRO A 104 -7.13 -7.63 12.76
N GLU A 105 -7.91 -7.30 11.73
CA GLU A 105 -8.18 -8.17 10.58
C GLU A 105 -6.92 -8.48 9.76
N ILE A 106 -5.91 -7.60 9.83
CA ILE A 106 -4.61 -7.73 9.15
C ILE A 106 -3.52 -8.12 10.18
N ALA A 107 -3.83 -8.15 11.47
CA ALA A 107 -2.83 -8.23 12.55
C ALA A 107 -2.19 -9.61 12.77
N ARG A 108 -2.39 -10.59 11.88
CA ARG A 108 -1.81 -11.92 12.05
C ARG A 108 -0.39 -12.03 11.53
N GLU A 109 0.51 -11.25 12.12
CA GLU A 109 1.87 -11.75 12.27
C GLU A 109 2.32 -11.48 13.70
N LYS A 110 2.09 -12.47 14.58
CA LYS A 110 2.86 -12.56 15.82
C LYS A 110 4.14 -13.33 15.51
N GLY A 111 5.22 -12.57 15.38
CA GLY A 111 6.54 -12.92 15.91
C GLY A 111 7.30 -14.03 15.18
N GLY A 112 8.35 -13.63 14.47
CA GLY A 112 9.41 -14.52 14.01
C GLY A 112 10.77 -13.81 13.94
N ARG A 113 11.33 -13.45 15.10
CA ARG A 113 12.79 -13.36 15.23
C ARG A 113 13.24 -13.91 16.57
#